data_AF-A0A2H1KQY3-F1
#
_entry.id   AF-A0A2H1KQY3-F1
#
_cell.length_a   1.000
_cell.length_b   1.000
_cell.length_c   1.000
_cell.angle_alpha   90.00
_cell.angle_beta   90.00
_cell.angle_gamma   90.00
#
_symmetry.space_group_name_H-M   'P 1'
#
loop_
_entity.id
_entity.type
_entity.pdbx_description
1 polymer ?
#
loop_
_entity_poly.entity_id
_entity_poly.type
_entity_poly.pdbx_seq_one_letter_code
_entity_poly.pdbx_strand_id
1 'polypeptide(L)'
;MTAGTSDHTDTNKDDGDVTSSELLTIHSARALAGRRVVFAGHGLPTLATALAQRTVAPEIEIVYESGVTGARPPDLPRTISDSVLVPGAASVIPMTHLFNYVLQGQRIDVGFLGAAQVDRYGSLNSTLIGEDWEHPDSRLPGSGGAIEAMAGAAEIFLVMRRHTPRTFVETLDFVTSPSPHRAAQSEVGTMPAGAGVTHVITDLGIMTRFAQDEELTLSAVHPGA
;
A
#
# COMPACT_ATOMS: atom_id res chain seq x y z
N MET A 1 -9.16 -40.44 46.49
CA MET A 1 -8.37 -39.98 45.32
C MET A 1 -8.87 -38.60 44.96
N THR A 2 -8.19 -37.57 45.43
CA THR A 2 -8.45 -36.16 45.09
C THR A 2 -7.65 -35.84 43.83
N ALA A 3 -8.33 -35.70 42.69
CA ALA A 3 -7.71 -35.24 41.45
C ALA A 3 -7.57 -33.71 41.51
N GLY A 4 -6.33 -33.26 41.30
CA GLY A 4 -5.90 -31.88 41.47
C GLY A 4 -6.44 -30.92 40.41
N THR A 5 -6.55 -29.69 40.84
CA THR A 5 -6.70 -28.47 40.04
C THR A 5 -5.47 -28.23 39.17
N SER A 6 -5.68 -28.00 37.87
CA SER A 6 -4.72 -27.29 37.02
C SER A 6 -5.39 -26.07 36.44
N ASP A 7 -5.18 -24.96 37.14
CA ASP A 7 -5.50 -23.60 36.71
C ASP A 7 -4.54 -23.26 35.55
N HIS A 8 -5.06 -23.26 34.32
CA HIS A 8 -4.32 -22.77 33.16
C HIS A 8 -4.48 -21.25 33.10
N THR A 9 -3.70 -20.54 33.92
CA THR A 9 -3.44 -19.12 33.71
C THR A 9 -2.57 -18.97 32.47
N ASP A 10 -3.21 -18.68 31.34
CA ASP A 10 -2.57 -18.21 30.11
C ASP A 10 -1.97 -16.82 30.41
N THR A 11 -0.74 -16.82 30.91
CA THR A 11 0.03 -15.59 31.11
C THR A 11 0.76 -15.29 29.81
N ASN A 12 0.04 -14.68 28.86
CA ASN A 12 0.68 -14.08 27.71
C ASN A 12 1.41 -12.82 28.21
N LYS A 13 2.71 -12.97 28.41
CA LYS A 13 3.61 -11.90 28.86
C LYS A 13 3.89 -11.02 27.64
N ASP A 14 3.25 -9.86 27.62
CA ASP A 14 3.47 -8.81 26.64
C ASP A 14 4.86 -8.19 26.89
N ASP A 15 5.91 -8.78 26.33
CA ASP A 15 7.22 -8.13 26.25
C ASP A 15 7.06 -6.96 25.27
N GLY A 16 7.28 -5.73 25.74
CA GLY A 16 7.04 -4.47 25.02
C GLY A 16 7.92 -4.20 23.80
N ASP A 17 8.18 -5.23 22.99
CA ASP A 17 8.88 -5.16 21.71
C ASP A 17 7.90 -4.75 20.60
N VAL A 18 8.30 -3.76 19.81
CA VAL A 18 7.49 -3.22 18.71
C VAL A 18 7.39 -4.26 17.59
N THR A 19 6.17 -4.60 17.20
CA THR A 19 5.94 -5.54 16.10
C THR A 19 6.21 -4.90 14.74
N SER A 20 6.55 -5.71 13.73
CA SER A 20 6.72 -5.22 12.36
C SER A 20 5.45 -4.54 11.81
N SER A 21 4.26 -4.99 12.22
CA SER A 21 3.00 -4.37 11.79
C SER A 21 2.85 -2.96 12.37
N GLU A 22 3.25 -2.75 13.64
CA GLU A 22 3.25 -1.42 14.26
C GLU A 22 4.28 -0.51 13.61
N LEU A 23 5.52 -0.99 13.38
CA LEU A 23 6.55 -0.23 12.66
C LEU A 23 6.05 0.24 11.29
N LEU A 24 5.58 -0.68 10.45
CA LEU A 24 5.07 -0.36 9.11
C LEU A 24 3.92 0.64 9.18
N THR A 25 3.00 0.47 10.12
CA THR A 25 1.85 1.36 10.31
C THR A 25 2.29 2.76 10.72
N ILE A 26 3.17 2.88 11.72
CA ILE A 26 3.63 4.17 12.27
C ILE A 26 4.40 4.94 11.20
N HIS A 27 5.33 4.28 10.50
CA HIS A 27 6.10 4.93 9.44
C HIS A 27 5.22 5.36 8.26
N SER A 28 4.28 4.50 7.85
CA SER A 28 3.32 4.84 6.79
C SER A 28 2.42 6.00 7.20
N ALA A 29 1.91 6.02 8.44
CA ALA A 29 1.08 7.11 8.94
C ALA A 29 1.86 8.43 8.98
N ARG A 30 3.09 8.43 9.51
CA ARG A 30 3.96 9.62 9.56
C ARG A 30 4.27 10.18 8.18
N ALA A 31 4.48 9.31 7.19
CA ALA A 31 4.75 9.73 5.81
C ALA A 31 3.57 10.51 5.19
N LEU A 32 2.34 10.35 5.70
CA LEU A 32 1.17 11.09 5.26
C LEU A 32 1.09 12.54 5.80
N ALA A 33 2.04 12.97 6.63
CA ALA A 33 2.08 14.35 7.08
C ALA A 33 2.12 15.32 5.87
N GLY A 34 1.22 16.30 5.88
CA GLY A 34 1.08 17.29 4.81
C GLY A 34 0.30 16.81 3.57
N ARG A 35 -0.20 15.57 3.55
CA ARG A 35 -1.05 15.05 2.46
C ARG A 35 -2.53 15.22 2.83
N ARG A 36 -3.38 15.33 1.82
CA ARG A 36 -4.80 15.65 1.98
C ARG A 36 -5.72 14.52 1.53
N VAL A 37 -5.44 13.85 0.42
CA VAL A 37 -6.29 12.79 -0.14
C VAL A 37 -5.50 11.51 -0.38
N VAL A 38 -5.93 10.41 0.23
CA VAL A 38 -5.25 9.11 0.14
C VAL A 38 -6.17 8.06 -0.46
N PHE A 39 -5.67 7.38 -1.48
CA PHE A 39 -6.29 6.17 -1.99
C PHE A 39 -5.75 4.96 -1.23
N ALA A 40 -6.61 4.36 -0.40
CA ALA A 40 -6.24 3.28 0.51
C ALA A 40 -6.83 1.94 0.06
N GLY A 41 -6.01 0.89 0.20
CA GLY A 41 -6.46 -0.50 0.12
C GLY A 41 -6.86 -1.07 1.48
N HIS A 42 -6.97 -2.39 1.56
CA HIS A 42 -7.22 -3.12 2.80
C HIS A 42 -5.93 -3.39 3.61
N GLY A 43 -6.06 -3.74 4.88
CA GLY A 43 -4.92 -4.13 5.73
C GLY A 43 -4.09 -2.94 6.25
N LEU A 44 -2.76 -3.05 6.15
CA LEU A 44 -1.82 -2.03 6.67
C LEU A 44 -2.08 -0.61 6.16
N PRO A 45 -2.36 -0.38 4.86
CA PRO A 45 -2.75 0.94 4.36
C PRO A 45 -3.91 1.57 5.14
N THR A 46 -5.00 0.83 5.36
CA THR A 46 -6.15 1.36 6.12
C THR A 46 -5.80 1.61 7.58
N LEU A 47 -5.00 0.75 8.20
CA LEU A 47 -4.54 0.97 9.57
C LEU A 47 -3.65 2.24 9.68
N ALA A 48 -2.78 2.47 8.69
CA ALA A 48 -1.92 3.64 8.62
C ALA A 48 -2.72 4.93 8.41
N THR A 49 -3.72 4.94 7.52
CA THR A 49 -4.57 6.11 7.31
C THR A 49 -5.44 6.41 8.53
N ALA A 50 -5.99 5.39 9.18
CA ALA A 50 -6.73 5.55 10.43
C ALA A 50 -5.84 6.11 11.56
N LEU A 51 -4.59 5.67 11.66
CA LEU A 51 -3.63 6.24 12.60
C LEU A 51 -3.30 7.70 12.25
N ALA A 52 -3.09 8.01 10.96
CA ALA A 52 -2.79 9.36 10.51
C ALA A 52 -3.93 10.35 10.81
N GLN A 53 -5.19 9.95 10.60
CA GLN A 53 -6.38 10.72 10.99
C GLN A 53 -6.43 11.07 12.49
N ARG A 54 -5.81 10.26 13.34
CA ARG A 54 -5.78 10.48 14.79
C ARG A 54 -4.51 11.17 15.27
N THR A 55 -3.55 11.44 14.38
CA THR A 55 -2.22 11.93 14.75
C THR A 55 -1.75 13.04 13.82
N VAL A 56 -1.04 12.69 12.74
CA VAL A 56 -0.25 13.63 11.93
C VAL A 56 -1.04 14.31 10.81
N ALA A 57 -2.21 13.78 10.45
CA ALA A 57 -3.04 14.31 9.37
C ALA A 57 -4.55 14.19 9.69
N PRO A 58 -5.08 14.96 10.66
CA PRO A 58 -6.48 14.82 11.10
C PRO A 58 -7.53 15.11 10.02
N GLU A 59 -7.18 15.92 9.02
CA GLU A 59 -8.06 16.31 7.91
C GLU A 59 -7.86 15.46 6.65
N ILE A 60 -7.14 14.34 6.74
CA ILE A 60 -6.90 13.48 5.58
C ILE A 60 -8.20 12.77 5.14
N GLU A 61 -8.50 12.87 3.86
CA GLU A 61 -9.62 12.23 3.21
C GLU A 61 -9.19 10.85 2.70
N ILE A 62 -9.83 9.80 3.21
CA ILE A 62 -9.56 8.43 2.78
C ILE A 62 -10.53 8.05 1.67
N VAL A 63 -10.00 7.53 0.58
CA VAL A 63 -10.72 7.11 -0.61
C VAL A 63 -10.46 5.63 -0.87
N TYR A 64 -11.53 4.86 -1.09
CA TYR A 64 -11.46 3.42 -1.34
C TYR A 64 -11.94 3.08 -2.75
N GLU A 65 -11.35 2.05 -3.39
CA GLU A 65 -11.71 1.64 -4.75
C GLU A 65 -13.17 1.17 -4.91
N SER A 66 -13.85 0.86 -3.80
CA SER A 66 -15.28 0.57 -3.76
C SER A 66 -16.18 1.79 -4.04
N GLY A 67 -15.61 3.00 -4.06
CA GLY A 67 -16.32 4.25 -4.32
C GLY A 67 -16.66 5.07 -3.06
N VAL A 68 -16.21 4.62 -1.88
CA VAL A 68 -16.35 5.41 -0.64
C VAL A 68 -15.28 6.49 -0.60
N THR A 69 -15.69 7.74 -0.37
CA THR A 69 -14.81 8.91 -0.36
C THR A 69 -14.94 9.69 0.95
N GLY A 70 -13.82 10.23 1.45
CA GLY A 70 -13.78 10.93 2.73
C GLY A 70 -14.12 10.03 3.91
N ALA A 71 -13.78 8.75 3.84
CA ALA A 71 -14.16 7.77 4.86
C ALA A 71 -13.55 8.09 6.23
N ARG A 72 -14.35 7.92 7.28
CA ARG A 72 -13.96 8.05 8.69
C ARG A 72 -14.55 6.88 9.50
N PRO A 73 -14.16 5.63 9.18
CA PRO A 73 -14.83 4.46 9.73
C PRO A 73 -14.58 4.35 11.24
N PRO A 74 -15.59 3.94 12.04
CA PRO A 74 -15.44 3.77 13.48
C PRO A 74 -14.51 2.59 13.83
N ASP A 75 -14.51 1.56 12.99
CA ASP A 75 -13.72 0.34 13.12
C ASP A 75 -12.96 0.05 11.83
N LEU A 76 -11.92 -0.80 11.92
CA LEU A 76 -11.17 -1.21 10.73
C LEU A 76 -12.02 -2.13 9.85
N PRO A 77 -12.16 -1.83 8.54
CA PRO A 77 -12.89 -2.68 7.61
C PRO A 77 -12.17 -4.01 7.39
N ARG A 78 -12.94 -5.08 7.21
CA ARG A 78 -12.37 -6.39 6.82
C ARG A 78 -11.96 -6.42 5.35
N THR A 79 -12.69 -5.66 4.53
CA THR A 79 -12.46 -5.49 3.10
C THR A 79 -12.86 -4.07 2.70
N ILE A 80 -12.33 -3.59 1.58
CA ILE A 80 -12.68 -2.29 1.01
C ILE A 80 -14.17 -2.12 0.64
N SER A 81 -14.93 -3.21 0.57
CA SER A 81 -16.38 -3.19 0.27
C SER A 81 -17.25 -3.32 1.53
N ASP A 82 -16.65 -3.23 2.71
CA ASP A 82 -17.34 -3.39 3.99
C ASP A 82 -18.19 -2.14 4.30
N SER A 83 -19.41 -2.34 4.80
CA SER A 83 -20.37 -1.26 5.04
C SER A 83 -19.91 -0.31 6.16
N VAL A 84 -18.98 -0.75 7.02
CA VAL A 84 -18.35 0.07 8.06
C VAL A 84 -17.62 1.30 7.50
N LEU A 85 -17.29 1.31 6.20
CA LEU A 85 -16.68 2.45 5.53
C LEU A 85 -17.65 3.60 5.26
N VAL A 86 -18.95 3.34 5.22
CA VAL A 86 -19.97 4.31 4.79
C VAL A 86 -20.33 5.35 5.88
N PRO A 87 -20.53 4.97 7.15
CA PRO A 87 -20.82 5.94 8.21
C PRO A 87 -19.73 7.03 8.30
N GLY A 88 -20.15 8.29 8.21
CA GLY A 88 -19.23 9.44 8.29
C GLY A 88 -18.42 9.71 7.01
N ALA A 89 -18.59 8.92 5.95
CA ALA A 89 -18.02 9.21 4.65
C ALA A 89 -18.65 10.47 4.03
N ALA A 90 -17.88 11.21 3.23
CA ALA A 90 -18.37 12.39 2.52
C ALA A 90 -19.34 12.01 1.39
N SER A 91 -19.03 10.94 0.66
CA SER A 91 -19.94 10.40 -0.35
C SER A 91 -19.61 8.94 -0.71
N VAL A 92 -20.60 8.26 -1.29
CA VAL A 92 -20.44 6.95 -1.94
C VAL A 92 -20.81 7.12 -3.40
N ILE A 93 -19.85 6.89 -4.29
CA ILE A 93 -20.01 7.05 -5.74
C ILE A 93 -19.83 5.70 -6.44
N PRO A 94 -20.35 5.54 -7.67
CA PRO A 94 -20.03 4.36 -8.48
C PRO A 94 -18.52 4.22 -8.67
N MET A 95 -18.02 2.98 -8.62
CA MET A 95 -16.61 2.66 -8.85
C MET A 95 -16.08 3.25 -10.17
N THR A 96 -16.88 3.23 -11.24
CA THR A 96 -16.51 3.85 -12.53
C THR A 96 -16.28 5.35 -12.41
N HIS A 97 -17.05 6.06 -11.59
CA HIS A 97 -16.87 7.49 -11.35
C HIS A 97 -15.62 7.75 -10.52
N LEU A 98 -15.33 6.88 -9.55
CA LEU A 98 -14.11 6.96 -8.77
C LEU A 98 -12.87 6.85 -9.66
N PHE A 99 -12.80 5.81 -10.50
CA PHE A 99 -11.66 5.64 -11.40
C PHE A 99 -11.55 6.79 -12.41
N ASN A 100 -12.64 7.18 -13.06
CA ASN A 100 -12.59 8.19 -14.13
C ASN A 100 -12.39 9.63 -13.62
N TYR A 101 -13.07 10.02 -12.54
CA TYR A 101 -13.10 11.43 -12.11
C TYR A 101 -12.19 11.74 -10.92
N VAL A 102 -11.88 10.74 -10.08
CA VAL A 102 -11.01 10.93 -8.92
C VAL A 102 -9.58 10.50 -9.23
N LEU A 103 -9.38 9.23 -9.62
CA LEU A 103 -8.03 8.71 -9.93
C LEU A 103 -7.47 9.28 -11.22
N GLN A 104 -8.13 9.07 -12.36
CA GLN A 104 -7.69 9.62 -13.65
C GLN A 104 -7.80 11.15 -13.70
N GLY A 105 -8.64 11.74 -12.85
CA GLY A 105 -8.68 13.18 -12.60
C GLY A 105 -7.54 13.70 -11.72
N GLN A 106 -6.59 12.87 -11.30
CA GLN A 106 -5.42 13.24 -10.49
C GLN A 106 -5.79 13.96 -9.19
N ARG A 107 -6.81 13.48 -8.50
CA ARG A 107 -7.30 14.05 -7.23
C ARG A 107 -6.78 13.31 -5.99
N ILE A 108 -5.87 12.36 -6.18
CA ILE A 108 -5.25 11.56 -5.12
C ILE A 108 -3.82 12.04 -4.92
N ASP A 109 -3.47 12.43 -3.69
CA ASP A 109 -2.09 12.80 -3.36
C ASP A 109 -1.24 11.54 -3.22
N VAL A 110 -1.71 10.56 -2.46
CA VAL A 110 -0.98 9.30 -2.21
C VAL A 110 -1.84 8.10 -2.50
N GLY A 111 -1.35 7.19 -3.34
CA GLY A 111 -1.86 5.83 -3.45
C GLY A 111 -1.04 4.86 -2.60
N PHE A 112 -1.67 4.15 -1.68
CA PHE A 112 -1.01 3.02 -1.02
C PHE A 112 -1.14 1.75 -1.84
N LEU A 113 0.00 1.12 -2.13
CA LEU A 113 0.05 -0.14 -2.85
C LEU A 113 0.87 -1.19 -2.09
N GLY A 114 0.68 -2.44 -2.49
CA GLY A 114 1.54 -3.58 -2.19
C GLY A 114 1.86 -4.33 -3.47
N ALA A 115 2.88 -5.18 -3.45
CA ALA A 115 3.27 -5.97 -4.60
C ALA A 115 3.88 -7.32 -4.17
N ALA A 116 3.96 -8.26 -5.11
CA ALA A 116 4.77 -9.47 -4.95
C ALA A 116 6.24 -9.21 -5.31
N GLN A 117 6.48 -8.43 -6.37
CA GLN A 117 7.82 -7.96 -6.74
C GLN A 117 7.82 -6.44 -6.98
N VAL A 118 8.95 -5.81 -6.70
CA VAL A 118 9.27 -4.42 -7.03
C VAL A 118 10.67 -4.33 -7.62
N ASP A 119 10.84 -3.53 -8.66
CA ASP A 119 12.15 -3.22 -9.25
C ASP A 119 12.75 -1.93 -8.67
N ARG A 120 14.03 -1.67 -8.96
CA ARG A 120 14.78 -0.50 -8.47
C ARG A 120 14.18 0.85 -8.88
N TYR A 121 13.32 0.90 -9.90
CA TYR A 121 12.63 2.12 -10.33
C TYR A 121 11.19 2.19 -9.81
N GLY A 122 10.76 1.23 -8.99
CA GLY A 122 9.43 1.20 -8.40
C GLY A 122 8.33 0.66 -9.31
N SER A 123 8.65 -0.07 -10.37
CA SER A 123 7.63 -0.84 -11.10
C SER A 123 7.19 -2.02 -10.23
N LEU A 124 5.93 -2.43 -10.35
CA LEU A 124 5.33 -3.44 -9.47
C LEU A 124 4.80 -4.65 -10.25
N ASN A 125 4.91 -5.81 -9.63
CA ASN A 125 4.24 -7.04 -10.05
C ASN A 125 3.28 -7.53 -8.96
N SER A 126 2.01 -7.69 -9.29
CA SER A 126 0.99 -8.33 -8.44
C SER A 126 0.13 -9.33 -9.23
N THR A 127 0.61 -9.76 -10.41
CA THR A 127 -0.17 -10.53 -11.38
C THR A 127 0.30 -11.97 -11.51
N LEU A 128 1.61 -12.19 -11.66
CA LEU A 128 2.14 -13.50 -12.08
C LEU A 128 3.62 -13.64 -11.70
N ILE A 129 4.01 -14.81 -11.19
CA ILE A 129 5.41 -15.22 -10.99
C ILE A 129 5.75 -16.32 -11.99
N GLY A 130 6.94 -16.23 -12.61
CA GLY A 130 7.40 -17.07 -13.71
C GLY A 130 7.35 -16.35 -15.08
N GLU A 131 7.99 -16.93 -16.09
CA GLU A 131 8.15 -16.32 -17.42
C GLU A 131 6.97 -16.64 -18.37
N ASP A 132 6.19 -17.69 -18.09
CA ASP A 132 5.09 -18.14 -18.94
C ASP A 132 3.75 -17.58 -18.44
N TRP A 133 3.09 -16.78 -19.29
CA TRP A 133 1.75 -16.22 -19.03
C TRP A 133 0.66 -17.29 -18.91
N GLU A 134 0.72 -18.34 -19.75
CA GLU A 134 -0.29 -19.40 -19.78
C GLU A 134 -0.08 -20.41 -18.66
N HIS A 135 1.18 -20.67 -18.28
CA HIS A 135 1.55 -21.64 -17.23
C HIS A 135 2.52 -21.05 -16.19
N PRO A 136 2.08 -20.06 -15.39
CA PRO A 136 2.94 -19.47 -14.38
C PRO A 136 3.27 -20.43 -13.24
N ASP A 137 4.43 -20.20 -12.61
CA ASP A 137 4.78 -20.82 -11.32
C ASP A 137 3.78 -20.43 -10.23
N SER A 138 3.30 -19.18 -10.26
CA SER A 138 2.25 -18.72 -9.35
C SER A 138 1.38 -17.63 -9.97
N ARG A 139 0.05 -17.83 -9.90
CA ARG A 139 -0.94 -16.80 -10.25
C ARG A 139 -1.29 -15.97 -9.02
N LEU A 140 -1.16 -14.66 -9.15
CA LEU A 140 -1.45 -13.69 -8.08
C LEU A 140 -2.83 -13.03 -8.29
N PRO A 141 -3.35 -12.28 -7.30
CA PRO A 141 -4.68 -11.66 -7.39
C PRO A 141 -4.87 -10.70 -8.57
N GLY A 142 -3.79 -10.14 -9.13
CA GLY A 142 -3.82 -9.24 -10.27
C GLY A 142 -3.65 -7.76 -9.88
N SER A 143 -3.93 -6.88 -10.85
CA SER A 143 -3.75 -5.43 -10.67
C SER A 143 -4.76 -4.82 -9.70
N GLY A 144 -6.03 -5.21 -9.76
CA GLY A 144 -7.10 -4.45 -9.10
C GLY A 144 -7.06 -2.98 -9.57
N GLY A 145 -7.22 -2.03 -8.64
CA GLY A 145 -7.01 -0.60 -8.91
C GLY A 145 -5.54 -0.14 -8.93
N ALA A 146 -4.55 -1.03 -8.79
CA ALA A 146 -3.14 -0.63 -8.62
C ALA A 146 -2.55 0.06 -9.85
N ILE A 147 -2.92 -0.37 -11.07
CA ILE A 147 -2.47 0.29 -12.31
C ILE A 147 -3.03 1.72 -12.42
N GLU A 148 -4.30 1.91 -12.08
CA GLU A 148 -4.95 3.22 -12.10
C GLU A 148 -4.41 4.14 -10.99
N ALA A 149 -4.12 3.59 -9.81
CA ALA A 149 -3.43 4.32 -8.74
C ALA A 149 -2.03 4.76 -9.18
N MET A 150 -1.24 3.86 -9.76
CA MET A 150 0.09 4.19 -10.30
C MET A 150 0.00 5.29 -11.36
N ALA A 151 -1.00 5.21 -12.25
CA ALA A 151 -1.17 6.16 -13.33
C ALA A 151 -1.66 7.55 -12.86
N GLY A 152 -2.58 7.60 -11.90
CA GLY A 152 -3.35 8.80 -11.55
C GLY A 152 -2.96 9.51 -10.25
N ALA A 153 -2.38 8.81 -9.27
CA ALA A 153 -1.98 9.44 -8.00
C ALA A 153 -0.73 10.31 -8.16
N ALA A 154 -0.60 11.35 -7.34
CA ALA A 154 0.58 12.23 -7.37
C ALA A 154 1.86 11.48 -6.93
N GLU A 155 1.76 10.59 -5.94
CA GLU A 155 2.82 9.66 -5.55
C GLU A 155 2.26 8.34 -5.00
N ILE A 156 3.10 7.29 -4.98
CA ILE A 156 2.77 5.97 -4.45
C ILE A 156 3.64 5.65 -3.23
N PHE A 157 2.99 5.21 -2.15
CA PHE A 157 3.65 4.60 -1.00
C PHE A 157 3.46 3.09 -1.07
N LEU A 158 4.56 2.37 -1.25
CA LEU A 158 4.58 0.91 -1.29
C LEU A 158 4.87 0.36 0.11
N VAL A 159 3.99 -0.49 0.63
CA VAL A 159 4.20 -1.15 1.93
C VAL A 159 4.44 -2.65 1.70
N MET A 160 5.64 -3.11 2.06
CA MET A 160 6.09 -4.48 1.83
C MET A 160 6.37 -5.18 3.17
N ARG A 161 5.61 -6.24 3.48
CA ARG A 161 5.86 -7.07 4.68
C ARG A 161 7.08 -7.97 4.57
N ARG A 162 7.59 -8.19 3.36
CA ARG A 162 8.72 -9.11 3.10
C ARG A 162 9.77 -8.38 2.29
N HIS A 163 10.91 -8.10 2.91
CA HIS A 163 12.09 -7.61 2.23
C HIS A 163 13.04 -8.78 1.94
N THR A 164 12.97 -9.33 0.72
CA THR A 164 13.78 -10.49 0.30
C THR A 164 14.24 -10.33 -1.16
N PRO A 165 15.27 -11.06 -1.61
CA PRO A 165 15.67 -11.05 -3.02
C PRO A 165 14.59 -11.55 -4.00
N ARG A 166 13.53 -12.20 -3.50
CA ARG A 166 12.38 -12.61 -4.33
C ARG A 166 11.32 -11.51 -4.47
N THR A 167 11.32 -10.53 -3.58
CA THR A 167 10.37 -9.41 -3.59
C THR A 167 11.01 -8.13 -4.13
N PHE A 168 12.31 -7.95 -3.93
CA PHE A 168 13.12 -6.87 -4.51
C PHE A 168 14.01 -7.47 -5.58
N VAL A 169 13.64 -7.28 -6.84
CA VAL A 169 14.24 -7.96 -8.00
C VAL A 169 14.82 -6.93 -8.97
N GLU A 170 15.82 -7.35 -9.74
CA GLU A 170 16.35 -6.49 -10.80
C GLU A 170 15.36 -6.35 -11.96
N THR A 171 14.70 -7.45 -12.33
CA THR A 171 13.70 -7.53 -13.40
C THR A 171 12.46 -8.22 -12.87
N LEU A 172 11.29 -7.64 -13.14
CA LEU A 172 10.00 -8.23 -12.80
C LEU A 172 9.65 -9.35 -13.77
N ASP A 173 9.05 -10.41 -13.27
CA ASP A 173 8.49 -11.49 -14.08
C ASP A 173 7.33 -10.98 -14.95
N PHE A 174 6.55 -10.05 -14.40
CA PHE A 174 5.46 -9.37 -15.09
C PHE A 174 5.29 -7.93 -14.61
N VAL A 175 5.15 -6.98 -15.53
CA VAL A 175 4.91 -5.57 -15.18
C VAL A 175 3.41 -5.33 -15.03
N THR A 176 2.93 -5.31 -13.78
CA THR A 176 1.51 -5.02 -13.49
C THR A 176 1.24 -3.52 -13.44
N SER A 177 2.11 -2.78 -12.76
CA SER A 177 2.03 -1.33 -12.65
C SER A 177 3.40 -0.74 -12.98
N PRO A 178 3.61 -0.20 -14.20
CA PRO A 178 4.88 0.35 -14.61
C PRO A 178 5.16 1.65 -13.86
N SER A 179 6.39 1.83 -13.38
CA SER A 179 6.86 3.14 -12.91
C SER A 179 6.96 4.13 -14.07
N PRO A 180 7.09 5.45 -13.82
CA PRO A 180 7.35 6.42 -14.88
C PRO A 180 8.57 6.06 -15.74
N HIS A 181 9.65 5.57 -15.13
CA HIS A 181 10.85 5.12 -15.84
C HIS A 181 10.54 3.97 -16.81
N ARG A 182 9.79 2.95 -16.36
CA ARG A 182 9.40 1.81 -17.20
C ARG A 182 8.44 2.24 -18.31
N ALA A 183 7.47 3.10 -17.99
CA ALA A 183 6.49 3.59 -18.96
C ALA A 183 7.15 4.43 -20.07
N ALA A 184 8.18 5.21 -19.76
CA ALA A 184 8.93 6.00 -20.74
C ALA A 184 9.70 5.17 -21.77
N GLN A 185 9.96 3.90 -21.47
CA GLN A 185 10.64 2.96 -22.36
C GLN A 185 9.65 2.06 -23.13
N SER A 186 8.36 2.17 -22.86
CA SER A 186 7.32 1.34 -23.45
C SER A 186 6.65 2.06 -24.62
N GLU A 187 6.40 1.33 -25.71
CA GLU A 187 5.59 1.81 -26.84
C GLU A 187 4.07 1.71 -26.55
N VAL A 188 3.69 1.00 -25.49
CA VAL A 188 2.30 0.74 -25.10
C VAL A 188 2.05 1.13 -23.65
N GLY A 189 0.80 1.49 -23.36
CA GLY A 189 0.36 1.89 -22.02
C GLY A 189 0.29 3.41 -21.84
N THR A 190 0.05 3.82 -20.59
CA THR A 190 -0.14 5.22 -20.22
C THR A 190 1.02 5.68 -19.37
N MET A 191 1.55 6.86 -19.66
CA MET A 191 2.54 7.50 -18.80
C MET A 191 1.90 7.86 -17.45
N PRO A 192 2.42 7.37 -16.32
CA PRO A 192 1.98 7.83 -15.01
C PRO A 192 2.10 9.35 -14.91
N ALA A 193 1.04 9.99 -14.44
CA ALA A 193 0.99 11.45 -14.35
C ALA A 193 1.69 11.97 -13.09
N GLY A 194 1.83 11.14 -12.06
CA GLY A 194 2.57 11.44 -10.83
C GLY A 194 3.97 10.85 -10.79
N ALA A 195 4.61 10.95 -9.62
CA ALA A 195 5.98 10.52 -9.40
C ALA A 195 6.16 8.99 -9.43
N GLY A 196 5.09 8.19 -9.37
CA GLY A 196 5.16 6.74 -9.15
C GLY A 196 5.56 6.42 -7.71
N VAL A 197 6.26 5.30 -7.48
CA VAL A 197 6.72 4.94 -6.11
C VAL A 197 7.80 5.91 -5.65
N THR A 198 7.50 6.65 -4.58
CA THR A 198 8.43 7.58 -3.92
C THR A 198 8.90 7.04 -2.57
N HIS A 199 8.12 6.16 -1.95
CA HIS A 199 8.43 5.55 -0.65
C HIS A 199 8.17 4.05 -0.71
N VAL A 200 9.14 3.27 -0.23
CA VAL A 200 8.97 1.84 0.04
C VAL A 200 9.27 1.60 1.52
N ILE A 201 8.27 1.12 2.24
CA ILE A 201 8.31 0.92 3.69
C ILE A 201 8.29 -0.59 3.93
N THR A 202 9.36 -1.12 4.52
CA THR A 202 9.51 -2.54 4.83
C THR A 202 9.76 -2.78 6.32
N ASP A 203 9.76 -4.05 6.71
CA ASP A 203 10.14 -4.54 8.02
C ASP A 203 11.61 -4.32 8.39
N LEU A 204 12.48 -3.99 7.42
CA LEU A 204 13.90 -3.70 7.62
C LEU A 204 14.24 -2.22 7.56
N GLY A 205 13.48 -1.42 6.80
CA GLY A 205 13.80 -0.01 6.62
C GLY A 205 12.89 0.71 5.64
N ILE A 206 13.34 1.90 5.23
CA ILE A 206 12.64 2.77 4.30
C ILE A 206 13.57 3.07 3.14
N MET A 207 13.06 2.92 1.92
CA MET A 207 13.69 3.42 0.71
C MET A 207 12.87 4.57 0.15
N THR A 208 13.54 5.58 -0.36
CA THR A 208 12.91 6.75 -0.96
C THR A 208 13.52 7.10 -2.29
N ARG A 209 12.78 7.87 -3.07
CA ARG A 209 13.23 8.44 -4.33
C ARG A 209 12.65 9.84 -4.50
N PHE A 210 13.44 10.75 -5.08
CA PHE A 210 13.03 12.14 -5.26
C PHE A 210 12.69 12.47 -6.72
N ALA A 211 13.48 12.00 -7.70
CA ALA A 211 13.21 12.21 -9.12
C ALA A 211 12.62 10.95 -9.81
N GLN A 212 11.87 11.15 -10.90
CA GLN A 212 11.17 10.07 -11.60
C GLN A 212 12.10 9.08 -12.33
N ASP A 213 13.35 9.45 -12.59
CA ASP A 213 14.37 8.66 -13.27
C ASP A 213 15.42 8.07 -12.33
N GLU A 214 15.39 8.42 -11.05
CA GLU A 214 16.27 7.88 -10.03
C GLU A 214 15.88 6.45 -9.61
N GLU A 215 16.84 5.72 -9.04
CA GLU A 215 16.59 4.45 -8.36
C GLU A 215 16.15 4.69 -6.92
N LEU A 216 15.33 3.77 -6.38
CA LEU A 216 14.99 3.71 -4.96
C LEU A 216 16.26 3.55 -4.12
N THR A 217 16.48 4.47 -3.19
CA THR A 217 17.67 4.48 -2.33
C THR A 217 17.27 4.27 -0.87
N LEU A 218 18.03 3.45 -0.15
CA LEU A 218 17.85 3.24 1.29
C LEU A 218 18.05 4.57 2.04
N SER A 219 17.03 5.03 2.72
CA SER A 219 17.03 6.30 3.47
C SER A 219 17.00 6.10 4.98
N ALA A 220 16.48 4.98 5.45
CA ALA A 220 16.52 4.60 6.86
C ALA A 220 16.51 3.08 7.04
N VAL A 221 17.07 2.64 8.17
CA VAL A 221 17.06 1.24 8.62
C VAL A 221 16.42 1.22 10.01
N HIS A 222 15.55 0.24 10.25
CA HIS A 222 14.92 0.09 11.56
C HIS A 222 15.91 -0.46 12.58
N PRO A 223 15.79 -0.10 13.87
CA PRO A 223 16.64 -0.68 14.91
C PRO A 223 16.54 -2.23 14.92
N GLY A 224 17.69 -2.90 14.84
CA GLY A 224 17.78 -4.36 14.90
C GLY A 224 17.53 -5.11 13.58
N ALA A 225 17.41 -4.40 12.46
CA ALA A 225 17.32 -4.99 11.12
C ALA A 225 18.63 -5.61 10.62
#